data_AF-A0AAV8ZZ97-F1
#
_entry.id   AF-A0AAV8ZZ97-F1
#
_cell.length_a   1.000
_cell.length_b   1.000
_cell.length_c   1.000
_cell.angle_alpha   90.00
_cell.angle_beta   90.00
_cell.angle_gamma   90.00
#
_symmetry.space_group_name_H-M   'P 1'
#
loop_
_entity.id
_entity.type
_entity.pdbx_description
1 polymer ?
#
loop_
_entity_poly.entity_id
_entity_poly.type
_entity_poly.pdbx_seq_one_letter_code
_entity_poly.pdbx_strand_id
1 'polypeptide(L)' 'MEEKRACGVVREVLGMTVERRTLINHLTHFRKEFRLPNRLRGMLVRHPDMFYVSIKGQRDSVFLVEDYDDNGFCL' A
#
# COMPACT_ATOMS: atom_id res chain seq x y z
N MET A 1 9.59 15.31 2.04
CA MET A 1 9.36 15.25 0.58
C MET A 1 9.45 13.83 0.04
N GLU A 2 10.42 13.01 0.47
CA GLU A 2 10.53 11.61 0.02
C GLU A 2 9.34 10.72 0.41
N GLU A 3 8.78 10.87 1.61
CA GLU A 3 7.64 10.04 2.02
C GLU A 3 6.39 10.30 1.19
N LYS A 4 6.02 11.56 0.96
CA LYS A 4 4.89 11.93 0.09
C LYS A 4 5.04 11.36 -1.32
N ARG A 5 6.26 11.36 -1.86
CA ARG A 5 6.57 10.72 -3.16
C ARG A 5 6.38 9.20 -3.07
N ALA A 6 6.90 8.56 -2.04
CA ALA A 6 6.76 7.11 -1.86
C ALA A 6 5.29 6.69 -1.72
N CYS A 7 4.47 7.44 -0.97
CA CYS A 7 3.02 7.23 -0.91
C CYS A 7 2.40 7.39 -2.30
N GLY A 8 2.73 8.45 -3.05
CA GLY A 8 2.24 8.64 -4.41
C GLY A 8 2.58 7.47 -5.34
N VAL A 9 3.83 6.99 -5.31
CA VAL A 9 4.26 5.84 -6.11
C VAL A 9 3.50 4.57 -5.73
N VAL A 10 3.35 4.28 -4.43
CA VAL A 10 2.55 3.11 -4.00
C VAL A 10 1.10 3.23 -4.46
N ARG A 11 0.52 4.44 -4.37
CA ARG A 11 -0.86 4.67 -4.82
C ARG A 11 -1.02 4.44 -6.31
N GLU A 12 -0.12 4.95 -7.14
CA GLU A 12 -0.13 4.72 -8.59
C GLU A 12 0.06 3.23 -8.92
N VAL A 13 0.99 2.55 -8.24
CA VAL A 13 1.23 1.10 -8.43
C VAL A 13 0.01 0.27 -8.08
N LEU A 14 -0.66 0.59 -6.97
CA LEU A 14 -1.93 -0.04 -6.61
C LEU A 14 -3.04 0.32 -7.60
N GLY A 15 -3.12 1.58 -8.05
CA GLY A 15 -4.10 2.01 -9.05
C GLY A 15 -3.97 1.30 -10.40
N MET A 16 -2.79 0.78 -10.72
CA MET A 16 -2.54 -0.04 -11.91
C MET A 16 -2.93 -1.52 -11.73
N THR A 17 -3.24 -1.98 -10.50
CA THR A 17 -3.71 -3.36 -10.28
C THR A 17 -5.24 -3.42 -10.31
N VAL A 18 -5.78 -4.53 -10.84
CA VAL A 18 -7.24 -4.72 -10.98
C VAL A 18 -7.93 -4.67 -9.62
N GLU A 19 -7.38 -5.34 -8.61
CA GLU A 19 -7.94 -5.37 -7.25
C GLU A 19 -7.51 -4.17 -6.38
N ARG A 20 -6.74 -3.22 -6.95
CA ARG A 20 -6.12 -2.10 -6.21
C ARG A 20 -5.42 -2.50 -4.90
N ARG A 21 -4.95 -3.74 -4.90
CA ARG A 21 -4.34 -4.47 -3.79
C ARG A 21 -3.02 -5.08 -4.24
N THR A 22 -2.07 -5.20 -3.32
CA THR A 22 -0.93 -6.12 -3.49
C THR A 22 -0.39 -6.61 -2.15
N LEU A 23 0.50 -7.60 -2.18
CA LEU A 23 1.25 -8.02 -1.00
C LEU A 23 2.37 -7.02 -0.71
N ILE A 24 2.59 -6.67 0.55
CA ILE A 24 3.69 -5.79 0.95
C ILE A 24 5.05 -6.37 0.53
N ASN A 25 5.16 -7.70 0.50
CA ASN A 25 6.36 -8.40 0.02
C ASN A 25 6.69 -8.08 -1.45
N HIS A 26 5.69 -7.92 -2.32
CA HIS A 26 5.92 -7.54 -3.71
C HIS A 26 6.53 -6.14 -3.79
N LEU A 27 5.93 -5.16 -3.09
CA LEU A 27 6.47 -3.79 -3.04
C LEU A 27 7.87 -3.74 -2.41
N THR A 28 8.15 -4.62 -1.45
CA THR A 28 9.46 -4.72 -0.79
C THR A 28 10.52 -5.29 -1.74
N HIS A 29 10.15 -6.21 -2.63
CA HIS A 29 11.03 -6.73 -3.67
C HIS A 29 11.48 -5.62 -4.64
N PHE A 30 10.54 -4.79 -5.10
CA PHE A 30 10.79 -3.70 -6.05
C PHE A 30 11.21 -2.38 -5.38
N ARG A 31 11.57 -2.44 -4.10
CA ARG A 31 11.79 -1.24 -3.29
C ARG A 31 12.89 -0.33 -3.83
N LYS A 32 13.97 -0.89 -4.38
CA LYS A 32 15.07 -0.10 -4.97
C LYS A 32 14.62 0.60 -6.25
N GLU A 33 13.84 -0.07 -7.10
CA GLU A 33 13.37 0.45 -8.37
C GLU A 33 12.39 1.63 -8.17
N PHE A 34 11.47 1.48 -7.22
CA PHE A 34 10.51 2.52 -6.87
C PHE A 34 11.06 3.59 -5.91
N ARG A 35 12.29 3.40 -5.40
CA ARG A 35 12.93 4.21 -4.35
C ARG A 35 12.05 4.34 -3.11
N LEU A 36 11.53 3.20 -2.64
CA LEU A 36 10.69 3.10 -1.46
C LEU A 36 11.53 3.02 -0.16
N PRO A 37 10.99 3.44 1.00
CA PRO A 37 11.72 3.44 2.26
C PRO A 37 11.97 2.03 2.82
N ASN A 38 13.00 1.89 3.68
CA ASN A 38 13.35 0.62 4.37
C ASN A 38 12.17 0.08 5.18
N ARG A 39 11.41 0.98 5.79
CA ARG A 39 10.26 0.64 6.61
C ARG A 39 8.98 0.88 5.83
N LEU A 40 8.84 0.24 4.67
CA LEU A 40 7.65 0.38 3.81
C LEU A 40 6.36 0.12 4.60
N ARG A 41 6.28 -1.00 5.33
CA ARG A 41 5.11 -1.31 6.18
C ARG A 41 4.81 -0.18 7.19
N GLY A 42 5.84 0.36 7.83
CA GLY A 42 5.69 1.46 8.77
C GLY A 42 5.23 2.76 8.12
N MET A 43 5.64 3.01 6.87
CA MET A 43 5.13 4.13 6.08
C MET A 43 3.64 3.93 5.79
N LEU A 44 3.23 2.77 5.29
CA LEU A 44 1.84 2.51 4.91
C LEU A 44 0.88 2.66 6.10
N VAL A 45 1.24 2.12 7.26
CA VAL A 45 0.43 2.22 8.50
C VAL A 45 0.32 3.66 9.03
N ARG A 46 1.28 4.54 8.70
CA ARG A 46 1.24 5.97 9.09
C ARG A 46 0.32 6.82 8.22
N HIS A 47 -0.16 6.29 7.10
CA HIS A 47 -1.03 7.00 6.16
C HIS A 47 -2.36 6.24 5.97
N PRO A 48 -3.15 6.08 7.05
CA PRO A 48 -4.42 5.32 7.02
C PRO A 48 -5.49 5.97 6.15
N ASP A 49 -5.38 7.26 5.85
CA ASP A 49 -6.29 7.97 4.93
C ASP A 49 -6.09 7.54 3.47
N MET A 50 -4.94 6.93 3.13
CA MET A 50 -4.59 6.49 1.79
C MET A 50 -4.51 4.97 1.66
N PHE A 51 -4.00 4.30 2.70
CA PHE A 51 -3.69 2.87 2.67
C PHE A 51 -4.36 2.11 3.80
N TYR A 52 -5.01 1.01 3.44
CA TYR A 52 -5.43 -0.01 4.39
C TYR A 52 -4.43 -1.16 4.38
N VAL A 53 -3.99 -1.61 5.55
CA VAL A 53 -3.06 -2.75 5.70
C VAL A 53 -3.78 -3.89 6.39
N SER A 54 -4.00 -4.98 5.66
CA SER A 54 -4.59 -6.21 6.20
C SER A 54 -3.49 -7.20 6.59
N ILE A 55 -3.52 -7.64 7.85
CA ILE A 55 -2.58 -8.62 8.40
C ILE A 55 -3.26 -9.99 8.37
N LYS A 56 -2.82 -10.87 7.47
CA LYS A 56 -3.28 -12.26 7.44
C LYS A 56 -2.10 -13.21 7.67
N GLY A 57 -1.82 -13.48 8.95
CA GLY A 57 -0.71 -14.34 9.36
C GLY A 57 0.64 -13.77 8.92
N GLN A 58 1.35 -14.46 8.02
CA GLN A 58 2.65 -14.02 7.48
C GLN A 58 2.52 -13.17 6.20
N ARG A 59 1.31 -12.97 5.67
CA ARG A 59 1.08 -12.26 4.42
C ARG A 59 0.37 -10.95 4.69
N ASP A 60 1.15 -9.88 4.77
CA ASP A 60 0.61 -8.52 4.85
C ASP A 60 0.19 -8.05 3.45
N SER A 61 -1.06 -7.61 3.32
CA SER A 61 -1.59 -7.00 2.10
C SER A 61 -1.86 -5.52 2.31
N VAL A 62 -1.68 -4.73 1.27
CA VAL A 62 -2.02 -3.29 1.25
C VAL A 62 -3.00 -3.00 0.13
N PHE A 63 -3.92 -2.08 0.41
CA PHE A 63 -5.04 -1.67 -0.44
C PHE A 63 -5.17 -0.15 -0.44
N LEU A 64 -5.79 0.40 -1.48
CA LEU A 64 -6.24 1.79 -1.48
C LEU A 64 -7.56 1.94 -0.71
N VAL A 65 -7.62 2.95 0.15
CA VAL A 65 -8.83 3.27 0.93
C VAL A 65 -9.97 3.74 0.05
N GLU A 66 -9.69 4.39 -1.09
CA GLU A 66 -10.70 4.84 -2.05
C GLU A 66 -11.54 3.70 -2.66
N ASP A 67 -11.11 2.45 -2.50
CA ASP A 67 -11.82 1.24 -2.94
C ASP A 67 -12.59 0.55 -1.81
N TYR A 68 -12.40 1.02 -0.58
CA TYR A 68 -13.09 0.54 0.62
C TYR A 68 -14.24 1.50 0.91
N ASP A 69 -15.49 1.02 0.74
CA ASP A 69 -16.66 1.77 1.21
C ASP A 69 -16.56 1.97 2.73
N ASP A 70 -17.04 3.10 3.24
CA ASP A 70 -16.97 3.54 4.65
C ASP A 70 -17.45 2.47 5.67
N ASN A 71 -18.16 1.43 5.19
CA ASN A 71 -18.64 0.27 5.94
C ASN A 71 -17.68 -0.92 6.07
N GLY A 72 -16.47 -0.85 5.51
CA GLY A 72 -15.47 -1.87 5.75
C GLY A 72 -15.61 -3.15 4.91
N PHE A 73 -16.38 -3.11 3.82
CA PHE A 73 -16.52 -4.19 2.84
C PHE A 73 -15.96 -3.76 1.48
N CYS A 74 -15.24 -4.66 0.82
CA CYS A 74 -14.85 -4.51 -0.59
C CYS A 74 -16.11 -4.50 -1.47
N LEU A 75 -16.23 -3.49 -2.33
CA LEU A 75 -17.19 -3.47 -3.44
C LEU A 75 -16.77 -4.45 -4.56
#